data_AF-A0A6B3G5R5-F1
#
_entry.id   AF-A0A6B3G5R5-F1
#
_cell.length_a   1.000
_cell.length_b   1.000
_cell.length_c   1.000
_cell.angle_alpha   90.00
_cell.angle_beta   90.00
_cell.angle_gamma   90.00
#
_symmetry.space_group_name_H-M   'P 1'
#
loop_
_entity.id
_entity.type
_entity.pdbx_description
1 polymer ?
#
loop_
_entity_poly.entity_id
_entity_poly.type
_entity_poly.pdbx_seq_one_letter_code
_entity_poly.pdbx_strand_id
1 'polypeptide(L)'
;MSRHTPTVVYAREPIPTSGPSVFIAGPTPRASGDVPSWRPAAIEELAARWTGEQPLTVLTPESRGGVRAEHYDDQVGWETEARAAADAILFWIPRDLETLPGFTTNVEFGLDVSSGKAVLGAPADCPNPERNRYLVYVAQRHGVPVRDTLADTVAAALDIVAARQENRLSAERQIDKVRAAAAVVRLGLEQLLAESKDTAGPAVRVEILRLLHRDEDQAAGVLGPLGDIVTALSTSVCTGEDTEDVDLADSVNPLDEAAAYIQDYAGQRIDRARQALEDHAQEAGQ
;
A
#
# COMPACT_ATOMS: atom_id res chain seq x y z
N MET A 1 25.84 9.46 -9.51
CA MET A 1 24.71 8.55 -9.29
C MET A 1 25.11 7.20 -9.88
N SER A 2 25.22 6.15 -9.08
CA SER A 2 25.50 4.81 -9.61
C SER A 2 24.28 4.34 -10.39
N ARG A 3 24.47 4.00 -11.67
CA ARG A 3 23.40 3.36 -12.46
C ARG A 3 23.24 1.94 -11.93
N HIS A 4 22.10 1.65 -11.33
CA HIS A 4 21.76 0.29 -10.91
C HIS A 4 21.33 -0.49 -12.16
N THR A 5 22.03 -1.57 -12.48
CA THR A 5 21.55 -2.54 -13.48
C THR A 5 20.28 -3.17 -12.93
N PRO A 6 19.16 -3.17 -13.68
CA PRO A 6 17.94 -3.81 -13.22
C PRO A 6 18.13 -5.30 -12.98
N THR A 7 17.47 -5.84 -11.96
CA THR A 7 17.37 -7.28 -11.75
C THR A 7 16.22 -7.81 -12.59
N VAL A 8 16.52 -8.65 -13.58
CA VAL A 8 15.50 -9.26 -14.44
C VAL A 8 15.11 -10.63 -13.88
N VAL A 9 13.83 -10.76 -13.53
CA VAL A 9 13.20 -11.97 -12.99
C VAL A 9 12.28 -12.54 -14.06
N TYR A 10 12.55 -13.78 -14.45
CA TYR A 10 11.87 -14.47 -15.55
C TYR A 10 10.71 -15.32 -15.04
N ALA A 11 9.81 -15.70 -15.94
CA ALA A 11 8.67 -16.54 -15.58
C ALA A 11 9.13 -17.82 -14.87
N ARG A 12 8.42 -18.14 -13.77
CA ARG A 12 8.67 -19.28 -12.84
C ARG A 12 9.87 -19.09 -11.90
N GLU A 13 10.52 -17.94 -11.90
CA GLU A 13 11.49 -17.59 -10.86
C GLU A 13 10.78 -16.97 -9.64
N PRO A 14 11.37 -17.06 -8.42
CA PRO A 14 10.78 -16.43 -7.25
C PRO A 14 10.56 -14.92 -7.46
N ILE A 15 9.34 -14.45 -7.21
CA ILE A 15 8.97 -13.03 -7.32
C ILE A 15 9.44 -12.30 -6.05
N PRO A 16 10.29 -11.26 -6.16
CA PRO A 16 10.68 -10.47 -5.01
C PRO A 16 9.49 -9.76 -4.36
N THR A 17 9.47 -9.72 -3.02
CA THR A 17 8.37 -9.13 -2.24
C THR A 17 8.62 -7.67 -1.82
N SER A 18 9.76 -7.11 -2.21
CA SER A 18 10.16 -5.75 -1.82
C SER A 18 10.98 -5.06 -2.91
N GLY A 19 11.08 -3.74 -2.78
CA GLY A 19 11.76 -2.88 -3.74
C GLY A 19 10.88 -2.46 -4.91
N PRO A 20 11.40 -1.56 -5.77
CA PRO A 20 10.69 -1.04 -6.93
C PRO A 20 10.63 -2.07 -8.04
N SER A 21 9.46 -2.22 -8.68
CA SER A 21 9.27 -3.25 -9.70
C SER A 21 8.36 -2.85 -10.87
N VAL A 22 8.69 -3.35 -12.07
CA VAL A 22 7.87 -3.21 -13.28
C VAL A 22 7.63 -4.59 -13.91
N PHE A 23 6.38 -4.93 -14.18
CA PHE A 23 6.04 -6.07 -15.03
C PHE A 23 5.93 -5.62 -16.49
N ILE A 24 6.57 -6.33 -17.41
CA ILE A 24 6.55 -6.01 -18.86
C ILE A 24 5.62 -6.96 -19.64
N ALA A 25 4.37 -6.52 -19.77
CA ALA A 25 3.29 -7.23 -20.46
C ALA A 25 3.25 -6.89 -21.95
N GLY A 26 2.80 -7.84 -22.77
CA GLY A 26 2.65 -7.64 -24.21
C GLY A 26 2.78 -8.95 -25.01
N PRO A 27 2.49 -8.91 -26.33
CA PRO A 27 2.62 -10.07 -27.18
C PRO A 27 4.06 -10.59 -27.17
N THR A 28 4.20 -11.91 -27.07
CA THR A 28 5.47 -12.63 -27.26
C THR A 28 5.52 -13.17 -28.68
N PRO A 29 6.65 -13.06 -29.41
CA PRO A 29 6.79 -13.64 -30.73
C PRO A 29 6.46 -15.13 -30.74
N ARG A 30 5.80 -15.61 -31.81
CA ARG A 30 5.61 -17.05 -32.00
C ARG A 30 6.98 -17.70 -32.22
N ALA A 31 7.23 -18.86 -31.62
CA ALA A 31 8.50 -19.58 -31.72
C ALA A 31 8.90 -19.99 -33.16
N SER A 32 7.96 -19.96 -34.10
CA SER A 32 8.19 -20.26 -35.51
C SER A 32 8.46 -19.02 -36.39
N GLY A 33 8.43 -17.81 -35.82
CA GLY A 33 8.63 -16.57 -36.56
C GLY A 33 10.01 -15.96 -36.31
N ASP A 34 10.51 -15.20 -37.29
CA ASP A 34 11.80 -14.50 -37.24
C ASP A 34 11.72 -13.12 -36.52
N VAL A 35 10.63 -12.85 -35.80
CA VAL A 35 10.44 -11.54 -35.15
C VAL A 35 11.12 -11.55 -33.78
N PRO A 36 12.09 -10.65 -33.52
CA PRO A 36 12.74 -10.56 -32.23
C PRO A 36 11.77 -10.05 -31.15
N SER A 37 12.02 -10.43 -29.90
CA SER A 37 11.29 -9.86 -28.77
C SER A 37 11.62 -8.37 -28.61
N TRP A 38 10.61 -7.57 -28.27
CA TRP A 38 10.75 -6.15 -27.93
C TRP A 38 11.20 -5.95 -26.47
N ARG A 39 11.11 -6.98 -25.63
CA ARG A 39 11.40 -6.89 -24.18
C ARG A 39 12.84 -6.51 -23.86
N PRO A 40 13.89 -6.99 -24.57
CA PRO A 40 15.25 -6.53 -24.34
C PRO A 40 15.39 -5.02 -24.49
N ALA A 41 14.79 -4.42 -25.53
CA ALA A 41 14.78 -2.97 -25.71
C ALA A 41 14.06 -2.25 -24.56
N ALA A 42 12.93 -2.79 -24.08
CA ALA A 42 12.23 -2.22 -22.92
C ALA A 42 13.09 -2.27 -21.64
N ILE A 43 13.80 -3.38 -21.41
CA ILE A 43 14.70 -3.55 -20.26
C ILE A 43 15.88 -2.57 -20.35
N GLU A 44 16.47 -2.39 -21.53
CA GLU A 44 17.54 -1.41 -21.76
C GLU A 44 17.06 0.01 -21.50
N GLU A 45 15.87 0.38 -21.99
CA GLU A 45 15.26 1.68 -21.78
C GLU A 45 14.93 1.92 -20.28
N LEU A 46 14.44 0.90 -19.57
CA LEU A 46 14.23 0.94 -18.12
C LEU A 46 15.57 1.15 -17.39
N ALA A 47 16.61 0.39 -17.75
CA ALA A 47 17.95 0.52 -17.17
C ALA A 47 18.56 1.90 -17.41
N ALA A 48 18.34 2.47 -18.60
CA ALA A 48 18.88 3.77 -18.98
C ALA A 48 18.21 4.93 -18.22
N ARG A 49 16.92 4.82 -17.92
CA ARG A 49 16.13 5.86 -17.25
C ARG A 49 16.05 5.71 -15.73
N TRP A 50 16.31 4.53 -15.18
CA TRP A 50 16.15 4.30 -13.75
C TRP A 50 17.15 5.11 -12.92
N THR A 51 16.62 5.97 -12.05
CA THR A 51 17.40 6.82 -11.13
C THR A 51 17.09 6.58 -9.66
N GLY A 52 16.28 5.57 -9.33
CA GLY A 52 15.93 5.28 -7.95
C GLY A 52 17.10 4.76 -7.12
N GLU A 53 16.96 4.91 -5.80
CA GLU A 53 18.01 4.53 -4.83
C GLU A 53 18.20 3.01 -4.74
N GLN A 54 17.11 2.26 -4.88
CA GLN A 54 17.12 0.80 -4.88
C GLN A 54 17.21 0.26 -6.32
N PRO A 55 17.78 -0.94 -6.54
CA PRO A 55 17.74 -1.59 -7.84
C PRO A 55 16.31 -1.82 -8.32
N LEU A 56 16.04 -1.53 -9.60
CA LEU A 56 14.76 -1.84 -10.22
C LEU A 56 14.64 -3.33 -10.50
N THR A 57 13.54 -3.95 -10.12
CA THR A 57 13.19 -5.32 -10.53
C THR A 57 12.33 -5.27 -11.79
N VAL A 58 12.70 -6.03 -12.83
CA VAL A 58 11.89 -6.19 -14.05
C VAL A 58 11.37 -7.62 -14.13
N LEU A 59 10.05 -7.77 -14.04
CA LEU A 59 9.36 -9.04 -14.12
C LEU A 59 8.95 -9.28 -15.58
N THR A 60 9.46 -10.35 -16.19
CA THR A 60 9.19 -10.70 -17.58
C THR A 60 8.48 -12.06 -17.69
N PRO A 61 7.39 -12.17 -18.47
CA PRO A 61 6.73 -13.46 -18.74
C PRO A 61 7.57 -14.38 -19.62
N GLU A 62 8.69 -13.91 -20.18
CA GLU A 62 9.62 -14.76 -20.91
C GLU A 62 10.38 -15.68 -19.95
N SER A 63 10.75 -16.85 -20.46
CA SER A 63 11.52 -17.83 -19.70
C SER A 63 13.01 -17.60 -19.89
N ARG A 64 13.80 -17.77 -18.81
CA ARG A 64 15.26 -17.68 -18.90
C ARG A 64 15.79 -18.70 -19.91
N GLY A 65 16.55 -18.24 -20.89
CA GLY A 65 17.09 -19.09 -21.96
C GLY A 65 16.05 -19.70 -22.91
N GLY A 66 14.80 -19.19 -22.93
CA GLY A 66 13.77 -19.64 -23.87
C GLY A 66 13.19 -21.04 -23.59
N VAL A 67 13.49 -21.63 -22.43
CA VAL A 67 13.00 -22.96 -22.04
C VAL A 67 11.50 -22.87 -21.77
N ARG A 68 10.68 -23.66 -22.47
CA ARG A 68 9.22 -23.68 -22.27
C ARG A 68 8.83 -24.28 -20.92
N ALA A 69 7.64 -23.91 -20.43
CA ALA A 69 7.05 -24.53 -19.26
C ALA A 69 6.70 -26.00 -19.53
N GLU A 70 6.91 -26.86 -18.53
CA GLU A 70 6.45 -28.26 -18.56
C GLU A 70 4.92 -28.32 -18.43
N HIS A 71 4.33 -27.39 -17.69
CA HIS A 71 2.89 -27.22 -17.52
C HIS A 71 2.46 -25.78 -17.80
N TYR A 72 1.34 -25.63 -18.52
CA TYR A 72 0.78 -24.34 -18.92
C TYR A 72 0.27 -23.52 -17.72
N ASP A 73 -0.28 -24.19 -16.71
CA ASP A 73 -0.90 -23.55 -15.55
C ASP A 73 0.13 -22.83 -14.66
N ASP A 74 1.35 -23.36 -14.54
CA ASP A 74 2.45 -22.76 -13.77
C ASP A 74 2.88 -21.40 -14.35
N GLN A 75 2.77 -21.24 -15.67
CA GLN A 75 3.08 -19.98 -16.34
C GLN A 75 1.99 -18.93 -16.09
N VAL A 76 0.72 -19.31 -16.20
CA VAL A 76 -0.42 -18.39 -15.98
C VAL A 76 -0.51 -17.94 -14.53
N GLY A 77 -0.27 -18.86 -13.57
CA GLY A 77 -0.21 -18.54 -12.15
C GLY A 77 0.88 -17.52 -11.85
N TRP A 78 2.11 -17.77 -12.32
CA TRP A 78 3.22 -16.85 -12.12
C TRP A 78 2.97 -15.47 -12.74
N GLU A 79 2.46 -15.40 -13.97
CA GLU A 79 2.17 -14.11 -14.62
C GLU A 79 1.10 -13.31 -13.88
N THR A 80 0.13 -13.99 -13.26
CA THR A 80 -0.89 -13.35 -12.43
C THR A 80 -0.29 -12.80 -11.13
N GLU A 81 0.50 -13.61 -10.43
CA GLU A 81 1.19 -13.21 -9.20
C GLU A 81 2.18 -12.06 -9.45
N ALA A 82 2.94 -12.13 -10.55
CA ALA A 82 3.94 -11.12 -10.89
C ALA A 82 3.30 -9.77 -11.25
N ARG A 83 2.17 -9.77 -11.98
CA ARG A 83 1.39 -8.55 -12.24
C ARG A 83 0.80 -7.97 -10.95
N ALA A 84 0.27 -8.82 -10.07
CA ALA A 84 -0.25 -8.39 -8.78
C ALA A 84 0.84 -7.79 -7.87
N ALA A 85 2.04 -8.36 -7.87
CA ALA A 85 3.16 -7.90 -7.05
C ALA A 85 3.84 -6.62 -7.58
N ALA A 86 3.78 -6.36 -8.88
CA ALA A 86 4.48 -5.22 -9.48
C ALA A 86 3.95 -3.85 -8.99
N ASP A 87 4.84 -2.86 -8.91
CA ASP A 87 4.43 -1.46 -8.66
C ASP A 87 3.81 -0.84 -9.93
N ALA A 88 4.33 -1.18 -11.11
CA ALA A 88 3.75 -0.78 -12.40
C ALA A 88 3.68 -1.95 -13.39
N ILE A 89 2.71 -1.90 -14.30
CA ILE A 89 2.51 -2.89 -15.36
C ILE A 89 2.59 -2.15 -16.70
N LEU A 90 3.68 -2.36 -17.41
CA LEU A 90 3.94 -1.78 -18.73
C LEU A 90 3.38 -2.73 -19.79
N PHE A 91 2.30 -2.33 -20.46
CA PHE A 91 1.82 -3.02 -21.65
C PHE A 91 2.43 -2.37 -22.90
N TRP A 92 3.19 -3.12 -23.69
CA TRP A 92 3.63 -2.67 -25.01
C TRP A 92 3.05 -3.58 -26.09
N ILE A 93 2.23 -3.03 -27.00
CA ILE A 93 1.47 -3.82 -27.96
C ILE A 93 1.75 -3.36 -29.40
N PRO A 94 2.92 -3.72 -29.97
CA PRO A 94 3.27 -3.48 -31.37
C PRO A 94 2.51 -4.48 -32.25
N ARG A 95 1.20 -4.27 -32.37
CA ARG A 95 0.28 -5.26 -32.92
C ARG A 95 0.63 -5.63 -34.36
N ASP A 96 0.84 -6.93 -34.55
CA ASP A 96 0.89 -7.60 -35.84
C ASP A 96 0.07 -8.90 -35.71
N LEU A 97 -1.03 -9.02 -36.44
CA LEU A 97 -1.91 -10.19 -36.33
C LEU A 97 -1.24 -11.49 -36.81
N GLU A 98 -0.18 -11.38 -37.62
CA GLU A 98 0.59 -12.53 -38.08
C GLU A 98 1.58 -12.98 -36.99
N THR A 99 2.40 -12.06 -36.49
CA THR A 99 3.57 -12.40 -35.66
C THR A 99 3.42 -12.09 -34.18
N LEU A 100 2.66 -11.03 -33.83
CA LEU A 100 2.46 -10.51 -32.46
C LEU A 100 0.97 -10.22 -32.17
N PRO A 101 0.09 -11.24 -32.26
CA PRO A 101 -1.36 -11.03 -32.24
C PRO A 101 -1.90 -10.63 -30.87
N GLY A 102 -1.18 -10.87 -29.77
CA GLY A 102 -1.46 -10.34 -28.42
C GLY A 102 -2.86 -10.56 -27.86
N PHE A 103 -3.48 -11.72 -28.10
CA PHE A 103 -4.86 -11.97 -27.66
C PHE A 103 -4.99 -12.13 -26.14
N THR A 104 -4.07 -12.85 -25.50
CA THR A 104 -4.04 -12.99 -24.02
C THR A 104 -3.75 -11.66 -23.35
N THR A 105 -2.83 -10.87 -23.91
CA THR A 105 -2.50 -9.51 -23.47
C THR A 105 -3.74 -8.60 -23.39
N ASN A 106 -4.73 -8.77 -24.29
CA ASN A 106 -5.96 -7.98 -24.22
C ASN A 106 -6.77 -8.28 -22.94
N VAL A 107 -6.80 -9.55 -22.53
CA VAL A 107 -7.50 -9.99 -21.32
C VAL A 107 -6.72 -9.55 -20.09
N GLU A 108 -5.40 -9.75 -20.08
CA GLU A 108 -4.50 -9.27 -19.02
C GLU A 108 -4.69 -7.76 -18.77
N PHE A 109 -4.64 -6.95 -19.84
CA PHE A 109 -4.89 -5.52 -19.76
C PHE A 109 -6.27 -5.20 -19.17
N GLY A 110 -7.31 -5.94 -19.58
CA GLY A 110 -8.66 -5.79 -19.05
C GLY A 110 -8.76 -6.08 -17.55
N LEU A 111 -8.00 -7.04 -17.04
CA LEU A 111 -7.94 -7.35 -15.60
C LEU A 111 -7.19 -6.27 -14.81
N ASP A 112 -6.20 -5.62 -15.42
CA ASP A 112 -5.34 -4.66 -14.72
C ASP A 112 -5.73 -3.19 -14.93
N VAL A 113 -6.68 -2.89 -15.82
CA VAL A 113 -6.99 -1.50 -16.23
C VAL A 113 -7.41 -0.61 -15.06
N SER A 114 -8.08 -1.15 -14.04
CA SER A 114 -8.51 -0.42 -12.85
C SER A 114 -7.50 -0.44 -11.70
N SER A 115 -6.36 -1.12 -11.84
CA SER A 115 -5.38 -1.30 -10.76
C SER A 115 -4.62 -0.03 -10.36
N GLY A 116 -4.67 1.02 -11.20
CA GLY A 116 -3.78 2.18 -11.08
C GLY A 116 -2.29 1.85 -11.29
N LYS A 117 -1.96 0.65 -11.79
CA LYS A 117 -0.59 0.21 -12.10
C LYS A 117 -0.29 0.20 -13.60
N ALA A 118 -1.33 0.13 -14.42
CA ALA A 118 -1.20 -0.11 -15.85
C ALA A 118 -0.77 1.15 -16.63
N VAL A 119 0.06 0.94 -17.65
CA VAL A 119 0.36 1.89 -18.72
C VAL A 119 0.19 1.17 -20.04
N LEU A 120 -0.45 1.80 -21.02
CA LEU A 120 -0.66 1.24 -22.34
C LEU A 120 0.22 1.92 -23.39
N GLY A 121 1.11 1.14 -23.99
CA GLY A 121 1.85 1.50 -25.19
C GLY A 121 1.23 0.87 -26.43
N ALA A 122 0.74 1.71 -27.34
CA ALA A 122 0.07 1.34 -28.59
C ALA A 122 0.71 2.11 -29.75
N PRO A 123 1.82 1.62 -30.33
CA PRO A 123 2.50 2.29 -31.43
C PRO A 123 1.59 2.46 -32.65
N ALA A 124 1.56 3.68 -33.18
CA ALA A 124 0.76 4.00 -34.36
C ALA A 124 1.37 3.46 -35.66
N ASP A 125 2.67 3.13 -35.65
CA ASP A 125 3.47 2.65 -36.77
C ASP A 125 3.59 1.12 -36.83
N CYS A 126 2.89 0.37 -35.96
CA CYS A 126 2.86 -1.09 -36.05
C CYS A 126 1.98 -1.58 -37.22
N PRO A 127 2.09 -2.85 -37.65
CA PRO A 127 1.35 -3.37 -38.82
C PRO A 127 -0.18 -3.29 -38.73
N ASN A 128 -0.75 -3.48 -37.53
CA ASN A 128 -2.20 -3.46 -37.31
C ASN A 128 -2.61 -2.53 -36.14
N PRO A 129 -2.34 -1.22 -36.23
CA PRO A 129 -2.55 -0.29 -35.12
C PRO A 129 -4.04 -0.09 -34.83
N GLU A 130 -4.91 -0.27 -35.82
CA GLU A 130 -6.37 -0.14 -35.68
C GLU A 130 -6.97 -1.18 -34.71
N ARG A 131 -6.28 -2.30 -34.47
CA ARG A 131 -6.71 -3.34 -33.54
C ARG A 131 -6.47 -2.99 -32.07
N ASN A 132 -5.68 -1.95 -31.80
CA ASN A 132 -5.48 -1.43 -30.45
C ASN A 132 -6.55 -0.39 -30.04
N ARG A 133 -7.40 0.07 -30.96
CA ARG A 133 -8.38 1.16 -30.72
C ARG A 133 -9.29 0.92 -29.51
N TYR A 134 -9.75 -0.31 -29.32
CA TYR A 134 -10.62 -0.62 -28.17
C TYR A 134 -9.86 -0.58 -26.84
N LEU A 135 -8.60 -1.05 -26.81
CA LEU A 135 -7.75 -0.94 -25.63
C LEU A 135 -7.47 0.52 -25.27
N VAL A 136 -7.20 1.36 -26.28
CA VAL A 136 -7.01 2.81 -26.08
C VAL A 136 -8.28 3.46 -25.51
N TYR A 137 -9.45 3.14 -26.03
CA TYR A 137 -10.73 3.63 -25.51
C TYR A 137 -10.94 3.24 -24.04
N VAL A 138 -10.70 1.96 -23.71
CA VAL A 138 -10.83 1.44 -22.34
C VAL A 138 -9.79 2.09 -21.42
N ALA A 139 -8.54 2.23 -21.85
CA ALA A 139 -7.49 2.92 -21.11
C ALA A 139 -7.90 4.35 -20.74
N GLN A 140 -8.38 5.12 -21.71
CA GLN A 140 -8.84 6.49 -21.51
C GLN A 140 -10.00 6.58 -20.52
N ARG A 141 -10.95 5.65 -20.59
CA ARG A 141 -12.09 5.59 -19.67
C ARG A 141 -11.65 5.38 -18.20
N HIS A 142 -10.57 4.64 -17.99
CA HIS A 142 -10.02 4.33 -16.67
C HIS A 142 -8.86 5.25 -16.26
N GLY A 143 -8.54 6.29 -17.06
CA GLY A 143 -7.43 7.19 -16.77
C GLY A 143 -6.03 6.57 -16.93
N VAL A 144 -5.93 5.40 -17.57
CA VAL A 144 -4.65 4.74 -17.84
C VAL A 144 -3.85 5.55 -18.86
N PRO A 145 -2.56 5.88 -18.61
CA PRO A 145 -1.72 6.57 -19.57
C PRO A 145 -1.57 5.77 -20.85
N VAL A 146 -1.82 6.42 -22.00
CA VAL A 146 -1.60 5.85 -23.34
C VAL A 146 -0.43 6.54 -24.02
N ARG A 147 0.50 5.77 -24.58
CA ARG A 147 1.71 6.26 -25.27
C ARG A 147 1.88 5.53 -26.61
N ASP A 148 2.54 6.19 -27.55
CA ASP A 148 2.79 5.71 -28.91
C ASP A 148 4.25 5.25 -29.11
N THR A 149 5.16 5.57 -28.19
CA THR A 149 6.54 5.09 -28.22
C THR A 149 6.88 4.21 -27.01
N LEU A 150 7.80 3.25 -27.20
CA LEU A 150 8.27 2.39 -26.10
C LEU A 150 8.94 3.23 -25.01
N ALA A 151 9.72 4.23 -25.41
CA ALA A 151 10.41 5.17 -24.53
C ALA A 151 9.43 5.92 -23.60
N ASP A 152 8.36 6.47 -24.15
CA ASP A 152 7.37 7.21 -23.35
C ASP A 152 6.50 6.27 -22.50
N THR A 153 6.27 5.05 -22.98
CA THR A 153 5.58 4.00 -22.19
C THR A 153 6.43 3.61 -20.97
N VAL A 154 7.75 3.44 -21.16
CA VAL A 154 8.71 3.20 -20.08
C VAL A 154 8.74 4.37 -19.10
N ALA A 155 8.81 5.61 -19.60
CA ALA A 155 8.80 6.80 -18.74
C ALA A 155 7.54 6.84 -17.86
N ALA A 156 6.35 6.64 -18.45
CA ALA A 156 5.09 6.62 -17.71
C ALA A 156 5.03 5.48 -16.68
N ALA A 157 5.59 4.31 -16.97
CA ALA A 157 5.66 3.22 -16.00
C ALA A 157 6.57 3.59 -14.82
N LEU A 158 7.71 4.24 -15.07
CA LEU A 158 8.62 4.70 -14.03
C LEU A 158 8.02 5.82 -13.18
N ASP A 159 7.19 6.69 -13.75
CA ASP A 159 6.46 7.72 -12.98
C ASP A 159 5.50 7.06 -11.97
N ILE A 160 4.80 5.99 -12.36
CA ILE A 160 3.94 5.20 -11.45
C ILE A 160 4.77 4.55 -10.33
N VAL A 161 5.92 3.95 -10.67
CA VAL A 161 6.82 3.37 -9.67
C VAL A 161 7.27 4.44 -8.68
N ALA A 162 7.72 5.60 -9.16
CA ALA A 162 8.19 6.69 -8.31
C ALA A 162 7.09 7.19 -7.36
N ALA A 163 5.87 7.42 -7.85
CA ALA A 163 4.75 7.86 -7.03
C ALA A 163 4.39 6.83 -5.94
N ARG A 164 4.41 5.52 -6.26
CA ARG A 164 4.15 4.47 -5.27
C ARG A 164 5.25 4.39 -4.20
N GLN A 165 6.51 4.55 -4.58
CA GLN A 165 7.62 4.58 -3.64
C GLN A 165 7.52 5.80 -2.71
N GLU A 166 7.18 6.97 -3.25
CA GLU A 166 6.95 8.18 -2.44
C GLU A 166 5.81 8.00 -1.43
N ASN A 167 4.69 7.43 -1.86
CA ASN A 167 3.57 7.11 -0.97
C ASN A 167 3.98 6.16 0.16
N ARG A 168 4.76 5.11 -0.14
CA ARG A 168 5.26 4.15 0.85
C ARG A 168 6.19 4.82 1.86
N LEU A 169 7.15 5.62 1.39
CA LEU A 169 8.08 6.36 2.26
C LEU A 169 7.35 7.40 3.13
N SER A 170 6.31 8.04 2.59
CA SER A 170 5.45 8.97 3.34
C SER A 170 4.70 8.24 4.46
N ALA A 171 4.11 7.08 4.15
CA ALA A 171 3.43 6.24 5.14
C ALA A 171 4.39 5.73 6.22
N GLU A 172 5.57 5.25 5.86
CA GLU A 172 6.61 4.82 6.81
C GLU A 172 7.02 5.98 7.74
N ARG A 173 7.27 7.17 7.18
CA ARG A 173 7.57 8.37 7.97
C ARG A 173 6.42 8.75 8.91
N GLN A 174 5.17 8.60 8.48
CA GLN A 174 4.02 8.83 9.35
C GLN A 174 3.95 7.82 10.50
N ILE A 175 4.18 6.53 10.22
CA ILE A 175 4.25 5.48 11.23
C ILE A 175 5.37 5.76 12.24
N ASP A 176 6.54 6.20 11.79
CA ASP A 176 7.65 6.51 12.68
C ASP A 176 7.37 7.70 13.60
N LYS A 177 6.66 8.73 13.10
CA LYS A 177 6.17 9.83 13.94
C LYS A 177 5.20 9.33 15.01
N VAL A 178 4.26 8.44 14.64
CA VAL A 178 3.30 7.84 15.59
C VAL A 178 4.03 6.99 16.63
N ARG A 179 5.01 6.18 16.23
CA ARG A 179 5.85 5.38 17.14
C ARG A 179 6.62 6.27 18.13
N ALA A 180 7.19 7.37 17.66
CA ALA A 180 7.89 8.32 18.53
C ALA A 180 6.92 8.96 19.55
N ALA A 181 5.73 9.37 19.11
CA ALA A 181 4.70 9.91 20.01
C ALA A 181 4.25 8.87 21.05
N ALA A 182 4.00 7.63 20.63
CA ALA A 182 3.64 6.54 21.53
C ALA A 182 4.73 6.25 22.57
N ALA A 183 6.00 6.34 22.20
CA ALA A 183 7.12 6.17 23.14
C ALA A 183 7.12 7.26 24.23
N VAL A 184 6.81 8.52 23.89
CA VAL A 184 6.69 9.62 24.85
C VAL A 184 5.51 9.38 25.80
N VAL A 185 4.34 9.00 25.27
CA VAL A 185 3.16 8.67 26.09
C VAL A 185 3.48 7.54 27.06
N ARG A 186 4.13 6.47 26.59
CA ARG A 186 4.51 5.33 27.43
C ARG A 186 5.43 5.76 28.58
N LEU A 187 6.45 6.57 28.32
CA LEU A 187 7.35 7.09 29.37
C LEU A 187 6.59 7.93 30.40
N GLY A 188 5.65 8.78 29.95
CA GLY A 188 4.79 9.55 30.85
C GLY A 188 3.91 8.66 31.75
N LEU A 189 3.32 7.61 31.19
CA LEU A 189 2.51 6.64 31.94
C LEU A 189 3.37 5.81 32.91
N GLU A 190 4.58 5.43 32.53
CA GLU A 190 5.53 4.74 33.41
C GLU A 190 5.92 5.62 34.61
N GLN A 191 6.13 6.93 34.38
CA GLN A 191 6.37 7.89 35.47
C GLN A 191 5.15 8.03 36.39
N LEU A 192 3.94 8.20 35.83
CA LEU A 192 2.71 8.26 36.62
C LEU A 192 2.52 7.00 37.47
N LEU A 193 2.79 5.83 36.88
CA LEU A 193 2.72 4.56 37.59
C LEU A 193 3.74 4.49 38.73
N ALA A 194 4.98 4.96 38.52
CA ALA A 194 6.00 4.99 39.56
C ALA A 194 5.57 5.86 40.75
N GLU A 195 5.12 7.09 40.49
CA GLU A 195 4.64 8.01 41.54
C GLU A 195 3.39 7.46 42.27
N SER A 196 2.52 6.75 41.55
CA SER A 196 1.29 6.20 42.13
C SER A 196 1.53 5.10 43.18
N LYS A 197 2.66 4.35 43.07
CA LYS A 197 2.98 3.24 43.98
C LYS A 197 3.37 3.71 45.38
N ASP A 198 4.00 4.88 45.48
CA ASP A 198 4.48 5.45 46.74
C ASP A 198 3.51 6.46 47.36
N THR A 199 2.26 6.48 46.87
CA THR A 199 1.27 7.49 47.27
C THR A 199 0.66 7.20 48.65
N ALA A 200 1.11 7.94 49.67
CA ALA A 200 0.58 7.89 51.03
C ALA A 200 -0.51 8.96 51.26
N GLY A 201 -1.74 8.69 50.82
CA GLY A 201 -2.92 9.47 51.23
C GLY A 201 -4.09 9.47 50.22
N PRO A 202 -5.36 9.48 50.69
CA PRO A 202 -6.53 9.56 49.81
C PRO A 202 -6.53 10.78 48.87
N ALA A 203 -6.07 11.94 49.34
CA ALA A 203 -6.05 13.18 48.54
C ALA A 203 -5.17 13.08 47.29
N VAL A 204 -3.99 12.46 47.40
CA VAL A 204 -3.08 12.30 46.25
C VAL A 204 -3.63 11.25 45.27
N ARG A 205 -4.30 10.19 45.77
CA ARG A 205 -4.99 9.21 44.91
C ARG A 205 -6.12 9.85 44.10
N VAL A 206 -6.91 10.74 44.72
CA VAL A 206 -7.95 11.51 44.04
C VAL A 206 -7.35 12.34 42.90
N GLU A 207 -6.22 13.02 43.14
CA GLU A 207 -5.60 13.84 42.11
C GLU A 207 -5.03 13.01 40.95
N ILE A 208 -4.43 11.85 41.23
CA ILE A 208 -4.01 10.91 40.18
C ILE A 208 -5.22 10.45 39.35
N LEU A 209 -6.35 10.10 39.99
CA LEU A 209 -7.56 9.72 39.26
C LEU A 209 -8.11 10.87 38.38
N ARG A 210 -8.03 12.13 38.84
CA ARG A 210 -8.39 13.32 38.03
C ARG A 210 -7.45 13.56 36.85
N LEU A 211 -6.19 13.16 36.94
CA LEU A 211 -5.27 13.24 35.80
C LEU A 211 -5.59 12.16 34.75
N LEU A 212 -6.08 10.99 35.19
CA LEU A 212 -6.51 9.93 34.28
C LEU A 212 -7.82 10.26 33.57
N HIS A 213 -8.80 10.82 34.29
CA HIS A 213 -10.11 11.13 33.74
C HIS A 213 -10.72 12.40 34.37
N ARG A 214 -11.39 13.20 33.55
CA ARG A 214 -12.12 14.40 33.96
C ARG A 214 -13.49 14.43 33.29
N ASP A 215 -14.55 14.34 34.08
CA ASP A 215 -15.92 14.31 33.58
C ASP A 215 -16.30 15.61 32.83
N GLU A 216 -15.88 16.76 33.37
CA GLU A 216 -16.20 18.09 32.80
C GLU A 216 -15.42 18.42 31.52
N ASP A 217 -14.23 17.81 31.33
CA ASP A 217 -13.36 18.03 30.17
C ASP A 217 -12.52 16.77 29.92
N GLN A 218 -13.10 15.81 29.20
CA GLN A 218 -12.47 14.51 28.94
C GLN A 218 -11.12 14.65 28.22
N ALA A 219 -10.96 15.69 27.38
CA ALA A 219 -9.73 15.96 26.64
C ALA A 219 -8.57 16.41 27.55
N ALA A 220 -8.87 16.91 28.76
CA ALA A 220 -7.88 17.30 29.75
C ALA A 220 -7.39 16.12 30.63
N GLY A 221 -8.03 14.94 30.53
CA GLY A 221 -7.55 13.69 31.12
C GLY A 221 -6.74 12.85 30.13
N VAL A 222 -6.20 11.72 30.59
CA VAL A 222 -5.47 10.77 29.71
C VAL A 222 -6.42 9.93 28.85
N LEU A 223 -7.58 9.53 29.39
CA LEU A 223 -8.49 8.61 28.69
C LEU A 223 -9.21 9.24 27.50
N GLY A 224 -9.55 10.53 27.56
CA GLY A 224 -10.25 11.22 26.47
C GLY A 224 -9.45 11.19 25.16
N PRO A 225 -8.22 11.73 25.13
CA PRO A 225 -7.35 11.69 23.96
C PRO A 225 -7.05 10.28 23.44
N LEU A 226 -6.99 9.27 24.34
CA LEU A 226 -6.84 7.87 23.93
C LEU A 226 -8.06 7.36 23.17
N GLY A 227 -9.27 7.67 23.64
CA GLY A 227 -10.49 7.35 22.91
C GLY A 227 -10.59 8.09 21.58
N ASP A 228 -10.24 9.39 21.54
CA ASP A 228 -10.27 10.20 20.33
C ASP A 228 -9.36 9.63 19.22
N ILE A 229 -8.19 9.08 19.58
CA ILE A 229 -7.30 8.39 18.65
C ILE A 229 -8.01 7.19 18.02
N VAL A 230 -8.69 6.36 18.83
CA VAL A 230 -9.39 5.16 18.34
C VAL A 230 -10.57 5.55 17.44
N THR A 231 -11.35 6.56 17.83
CA THR A 231 -12.46 7.09 17.03
C THR A 231 -11.98 7.70 15.70
N ALA A 232 -10.86 8.43 15.72
CA ALA A 232 -10.26 8.99 14.50
C ALA A 232 -9.80 7.89 13.53
N LEU A 233 -9.24 6.79 14.04
CA LEU A 233 -8.88 5.63 13.22
C LEU A 233 -10.11 4.95 12.62
N SER A 234 -11.15 4.71 13.43
CA SER A 234 -12.43 4.16 12.95
C SER A 234 -13.04 5.01 11.82
N THR A 235 -13.09 6.32 12.02
CA THR A 235 -13.60 7.27 11.01
C THR A 235 -12.77 7.26 9.72
N SER A 236 -11.44 7.16 9.84
CA SER A 236 -10.54 7.10 8.68
C SER A 236 -10.75 5.83 7.85
N VAL A 237 -11.09 4.70 8.47
CA VAL A 237 -11.42 3.45 7.76
C VAL A 237 -12.73 3.60 6.99
N CYS A 238 -13.74 4.22 7.59
CA CYS A 238 -15.04 4.46 6.95
C CYS A 238 -15.01 5.45 5.77
N THR A 239 -14.01 6.32 5.72
CA THR A 239 -13.93 7.42 4.74
C THR A 239 -12.80 7.28 3.73
N GLY A 240 -11.99 6.22 3.84
CA GLY A 240 -10.89 5.94 2.92
C GLY A 240 -11.35 5.50 1.53
N GLU A 241 -10.50 5.66 0.52
CA GLU A 241 -10.77 5.22 -0.85
C GLU A 241 -10.90 3.67 -0.97
N ASP A 242 -10.45 2.94 0.05
CA ASP A 242 -10.47 1.47 0.13
C ASP A 242 -11.81 0.88 0.66
N THR A 243 -12.89 1.66 0.70
CA THR A 243 -14.24 1.24 1.19
C THR A 243 -14.87 0.02 0.50
N GLU A 244 -14.26 -0.51 -0.58
CA GLU A 244 -14.69 -1.75 -1.23
C GLU A 244 -14.02 -3.01 -0.63
N ASP A 245 -13.07 -2.86 0.29
CA ASP A 245 -12.44 -3.98 1.00
C ASP A 245 -13.30 -4.39 2.21
N VAL A 246 -13.98 -5.53 2.06
CA VAL A 246 -14.87 -6.10 3.08
C VAL A 246 -14.14 -6.38 4.39
N ASP A 247 -12.86 -6.72 4.34
CA ASP A 247 -12.07 -7.04 5.54
C ASP A 247 -11.71 -5.77 6.34
N LEU A 248 -11.57 -4.62 5.67
CA LEU A 248 -11.37 -3.32 6.35
C LEU A 248 -12.65 -2.86 7.06
N ALA A 249 -13.82 -3.07 6.45
CA ALA A 249 -15.10 -2.68 7.04
C ALA A 249 -15.40 -3.41 8.37
N ASP A 250 -14.97 -4.68 8.48
CA ASP A 250 -15.14 -5.48 9.70
C ASP A 250 -14.31 -4.98 10.90
N SER A 251 -13.30 -4.13 10.65
CA SER A 251 -12.47 -3.53 11.71
C SER A 251 -13.13 -2.35 12.43
N VAL A 252 -14.16 -1.73 11.84
CA VAL A 252 -14.81 -0.51 12.37
C VAL A 252 -15.50 -0.77 13.69
N ASN A 253 -16.35 -1.81 13.75
CA ASN A 253 -17.13 -2.12 14.95
C ASN A 253 -16.26 -2.43 16.19
N PRO A 254 -15.19 -3.26 16.08
CA PRO A 254 -14.23 -3.42 17.17
C PRO A 254 -13.54 -2.13 17.63
N LEU A 255 -13.24 -1.20 16.72
CA LEU A 255 -12.63 0.08 17.07
C LEU A 255 -13.61 0.98 17.83
N ASP A 256 -14.85 1.07 17.38
CA ASP A 256 -15.89 1.84 18.07
C ASP A 256 -16.16 1.30 19.47
N GLU A 257 -16.22 -0.03 19.63
CA GLU A 257 -16.39 -0.68 20.93
C GLU A 257 -15.20 -0.38 21.87
N ALA A 258 -13.97 -0.42 21.33
CA ALA A 258 -12.78 -0.09 22.11
C ALA A 258 -12.77 1.38 22.57
N ALA A 259 -13.17 2.33 21.71
CA ALA A 259 -13.30 3.73 22.08
C ALA A 259 -14.31 3.92 23.22
N ALA A 260 -15.48 3.27 23.11
CA ALA A 260 -16.52 3.32 24.15
C ALA A 260 -16.04 2.73 25.49
N TYR A 261 -15.29 1.62 25.48
CA TYR A 261 -14.72 1.07 26.71
C TYR A 261 -13.73 2.02 27.39
N ILE A 262 -12.93 2.76 26.61
CA ILE A 262 -11.93 3.70 27.13
C ILE A 262 -12.60 4.95 27.69
N GLN A 263 -13.51 5.57 26.93
CA GLN A 263 -14.09 6.86 27.31
C GLN A 263 -15.24 6.68 28.32
N ASP A 264 -16.22 5.85 27.99
CA ASP A 264 -17.44 5.75 28.78
C ASP A 264 -17.26 4.81 29.96
N TYR A 265 -16.82 3.58 29.70
CA TYR A 265 -16.84 2.56 30.74
C TYR A 265 -15.72 2.76 31.78
N ALA A 266 -14.47 2.95 31.34
CA ALA A 266 -13.36 3.19 32.25
C ALA A 266 -13.48 4.56 32.95
N GLY A 267 -13.89 5.61 32.23
CA GLY A 267 -14.13 6.95 32.79
C GLY A 267 -15.13 6.94 33.95
N GLN A 268 -16.34 6.41 33.72
CA GLN A 268 -17.38 6.33 34.75
C GLN A 268 -16.93 5.54 36.00
N ARG A 269 -16.12 4.49 35.81
CA ARG A 269 -15.60 3.67 36.93
C ARG A 269 -14.57 4.45 37.75
N ILE A 270 -13.71 5.23 37.08
CA ILE A 270 -12.73 6.10 37.73
C ILE A 270 -13.43 7.21 38.54
N ASP A 271 -14.45 7.85 38.00
CA ASP A 271 -15.17 8.90 38.73
C ASP A 271 -15.89 8.38 39.98
N ARG A 272 -16.52 7.19 39.88
CA ARG A 272 -17.11 6.55 41.07
C ARG A 272 -16.06 6.25 42.14
N ALA A 273 -14.90 5.76 41.75
CA ALA A 273 -13.80 5.48 42.68
C ALA A 273 -13.26 6.78 43.30
N ARG A 274 -13.16 7.85 42.52
CA ARG A 274 -12.73 9.18 42.96
C ARG A 274 -13.69 9.74 44.01
N GLN A 275 -15.00 9.73 43.75
CA GLN A 275 -16.01 10.22 44.69
C GLN A 275 -15.93 9.49 46.04
N ALA A 276 -15.82 8.16 46.02
CA ALA A 276 -15.69 7.36 47.24
C ALA A 276 -14.42 7.69 48.06
N LEU A 277 -13.31 8.04 47.38
CA LEU A 277 -12.07 8.47 48.05
C LEU A 277 -12.17 9.89 48.60
N GLU A 278 -12.85 10.80 47.90
CA GLU A 278 -13.12 12.17 48.37
C GLU A 278 -13.95 12.17 49.65
N ASP A 279 -15.03 11.38 49.67
CA ASP A 279 -15.91 11.24 50.85
C ASP A 279 -15.12 10.73 52.07
N HIS A 280 -14.30 9.67 51.89
CA HIS A 280 -13.48 9.11 52.95
C HIS A 280 -12.38 10.08 53.45
N ALA A 281 -11.83 10.92 52.57
CA ALA A 281 -10.85 11.93 52.96
C ALA A 281 -11.47 13.04 53.84
N GLN A 282 -12.74 13.40 53.58
CA GLN A 282 -13.48 14.38 54.37
C GLN A 282 -13.81 13.83 55.77
N GLU A 283 -14.18 12.55 55.86
CA GLU A 283 -14.45 11.87 57.12
C GLU A 283 -13.19 11.71 57.99
N ALA A 284 -12.04 11.40 57.38
CA ALA A 284 -10.77 11.21 58.10
C ALA A 284 -10.09 12.53 58.53
N GLY A 285 -10.55 13.67 58.02
CA GLY A 285 -10.09 15.02 58.38
C GLY A 285 -10.89 15.69 59.50
N GLN A 286 -11.90 15.01 60.05
CA GLN A 286 -12.65 15.38 61.27
C GLN A 286 -12.10 14.66 62.49
#